data_AF-A0A0P9WKD2-F1
#
_entry.id   AF-A0A0P9WKD2-F1
#
_cell.length_a   1.000
_cell.length_b   1.000
_cell.length_c   1.000
_cell.angle_alpha   90.00
_cell.angle_beta   90.00
_cell.angle_gamma   90.00
#
_symmetry.space_group_name_H-M   'P 1'
#
loop_
_entity.id
_entity.type
_entity.pdbx_description
1 polymer ?
#
loop_
_entity_poly.entity_id
_entity_poly.type
_entity_poly.pdbx_seq_one_letter_code
_entity_poly.pdbx_strand_id
1 'polypeptide(L)'
;MVENVDRQMGTLSLSPATALHAYCKGQHGKLESSGNFIFPFGLNESQLQAVEQAFLSQISVIEGPPGTGKTQTILNIIANILLQGKTVAVVSNNNSAVENVYEKLGKI
;
A
#
# COMPACT_ATOMS: atom_id res chain seq x y z
N MET A 1 0.73 -29.43 3.29
CA MET A 1 0.54 -27.97 3.09
C MET A 1 1.41 -27.18 4.06
N VAL A 2 1.39 -27.49 5.36
CA VAL A 2 2.23 -26.84 6.39
C VAL A 2 3.73 -27.00 6.11
N GLU A 3 4.20 -28.21 5.77
CA GLU A 3 5.62 -28.46 5.43
C GLU A 3 6.16 -27.65 4.25
N ASN A 4 5.32 -27.37 3.24
CA ASN A 4 5.73 -26.56 2.09
C ASN A 4 5.85 -25.08 2.46
N VAL A 5 4.96 -24.58 3.33
CA VAL A 5 5.02 -23.22 3.84
C VAL A 5 6.26 -23.04 4.71
N ASP A 6 6.51 -23.96 5.64
CA ASP A 6 7.70 -23.88 6.51
C ASP A 6 9.01 -23.94 5.72
N ARG A 7 9.08 -24.82 4.71
CA ARG A 7 10.24 -24.89 3.81
C ARG A 7 10.44 -23.59 3.04
N GLN A 8 9.38 -23.00 2.47
CA GLN A 8 9.48 -21.75 1.72
C GLN A 8 9.88 -20.59 2.65
N MET A 9 9.24 -20.48 3.81
CA MET A 9 9.52 -19.45 4.81
C MET A 9 10.95 -19.53 5.36
N GLY A 10 11.47 -20.73 5.60
CA GLY A 10 12.84 -20.94 6.08
C GLY A 10 13.93 -20.54 5.07
N THR A 11 13.61 -20.48 3.77
CA THR A 11 14.56 -20.05 2.72
C THR A 11 14.52 -18.56 2.42
N LEU A 12 13.54 -17.82 2.95
CA LEU A 12 13.39 -16.40 2.70
C LEU A 12 14.33 -15.59 3.59
N SER A 13 15.17 -14.77 2.96
CA SER A 13 15.93 -13.73 3.67
C SER A 13 14.99 -12.62 4.11
N LEU A 14 14.59 -12.63 5.39
CA LEU A 14 13.72 -11.60 5.98
C LEU A 14 14.49 -10.29 6.20
N SER A 15 14.38 -9.37 5.24
CA SER A 15 14.94 -8.02 5.40
C SER A 15 14.07 -7.16 6.33
N PRO A 16 14.64 -6.49 7.35
CA PRO A 16 13.90 -5.65 8.31
C PRO A 16 13.03 -4.56 7.67
N ALA A 17 13.35 -4.12 6.45
CA ALA A 17 12.63 -3.08 5.73
C ALA A 17 11.38 -3.59 4.97
N THR A 18 11.09 -4.90 4.98
CA THR A 18 10.02 -5.51 4.15
C THR A 18 8.72 -5.74 4.93
N ALA A 19 7.57 -5.61 4.27
CA ALA A 19 6.28 -5.94 4.89
C ALA A 19 6.23 -7.38 5.42
N LEU A 20 6.89 -8.34 4.75
CA LEU A 20 6.97 -9.73 5.20
C LEU A 20 7.68 -9.87 6.56
N HIS A 21 8.82 -9.18 6.75
CA HIS A 21 9.49 -9.18 8.04
C HIS A 21 8.58 -8.63 9.14
N ALA A 22 7.92 -7.50 8.89
CA ALA A 22 7.04 -6.90 9.87
C ALA A 22 5.86 -7.79 10.26
N TYR A 23 5.26 -8.45 9.27
CA TYR A 23 4.20 -9.43 9.48
C TYR A 23 4.68 -10.62 10.33
N CYS A 24 5.80 -11.25 9.97
CA CYS A 24 6.33 -12.42 10.67
C CYS A 24 6.80 -12.12 12.10
N LYS A 25 7.26 -10.89 12.37
CA LYS A 25 7.74 -10.48 13.71
C LYS A 25 6.65 -9.83 14.57
N GLY A 26 5.50 -9.49 14.00
CA GLY A 26 4.46 -8.71 14.69
C GLY A 26 4.94 -7.31 15.08
N GLN A 27 5.99 -6.80 14.43
CA GLN A 27 6.63 -5.51 14.72
C GLN A 27 6.74 -4.75 13.41
N HIS A 28 6.20 -3.54 13.34
CA HIS A 28 6.33 -2.69 12.16
C HIS A 28 7.21 -1.48 12.50
N GLY A 29 8.18 -1.20 11.62
CA GLY A 29 9.01 -0.01 11.74
C GLY A 29 8.27 1.25 11.34
N LYS A 30 8.68 2.38 11.93
CA LYS A 30 8.34 3.71 11.42
C LYS A 30 9.21 4.01 10.21
N LEU A 31 8.61 4.53 9.14
CA LEU A 31 9.31 4.96 7.95
C LEU A 31 9.54 6.47 8.00
N GLU A 32 10.69 6.91 7.51
CA GLU A 32 10.96 8.32 7.25
C GLU A 32 10.37 8.69 5.89
N SER A 33 9.51 9.71 5.85
CA SER A 33 8.93 10.23 4.61
C SER A 33 9.42 11.65 4.34
N SER A 34 9.73 11.92 3.08
CA SER A 34 10.20 13.23 2.58
C SER A 34 9.14 14.34 2.64
N GLY A 35 7.90 14.05 3.05
CA GLY A 35 6.83 15.03 3.32
C GLY A 35 6.17 15.69 2.10
N ASN A 36 6.77 15.59 0.91
CA ASN A 36 6.21 16.18 -0.31
C ASN A 36 5.28 15.20 -1.04
N PHE A 37 4.00 15.20 -0.64
CA PHE A 37 2.96 14.42 -1.30
C PHE A 37 2.10 15.26 -2.25
N ILE A 38 1.58 14.62 -3.31
CA ILE A 38 0.53 15.17 -4.18
C ILE A 38 -0.78 14.38 -4.01
N PHE A 39 -1.90 15.00 -4.37
CA PHE A 39 -3.23 14.38 -4.23
C PHE A 39 -4.12 14.59 -5.47
N PRO A 40 -3.74 14.03 -6.64
CA PRO A 40 -4.40 14.33 -7.92
C PRO A 40 -5.83 13.79 -8.04
N PHE A 41 -6.27 12.89 -7.15
CA PHE A 41 -7.58 12.25 -7.23
C PHE A 41 -8.63 12.80 -6.27
N GLY A 42 -8.33 13.93 -5.59
CA GLY A 42 -9.17 14.49 -4.54
C GLY A 42 -9.19 13.63 -3.29
N LEU A 43 -9.41 14.26 -2.14
CA LEU A 43 -9.54 13.57 -0.86
C LEU A 43 -10.28 14.43 0.17
N ASN A 44 -10.83 13.78 1.19
CA ASN A 44 -11.25 14.43 2.43
C ASN A 44 -10.16 14.26 3.51
N GLU A 45 -10.40 14.84 4.69
CA GLU A 45 -9.42 14.85 5.78
C GLU A 45 -9.03 13.46 6.28
N SER A 46 -9.97 12.53 6.43
CA SER A 46 -9.65 11.17 6.89
C SER A 46 -8.86 10.38 5.84
N GLN A 47 -9.14 10.61 4.55
CA GLN A 47 -8.37 10.03 3.46
C GLN A 47 -6.97 10.63 3.36
N LEU A 48 -6.79 11.95 3.61
CA LEU A 48 -5.49 12.60 3.70
C LEU A 48 -4.61 11.92 4.75
N GLN A 49 -5.15 11.81 5.98
CA GLN A 49 -4.48 11.13 7.07
C GLN A 49 -4.13 9.69 6.71
N ALA A 50 -5.05 8.96 6.07
CA ALA A 50 -4.79 7.59 5.64
C ALA A 50 -3.64 7.48 4.62
N VAL A 51 -3.56 8.41 3.66
CA VAL A 51 -2.43 8.46 2.70
C VAL A 51 -1.13 8.76 3.43
N GLU A 52 -1.09 9.78 4.29
CA GLU A 52 0.13 10.16 5.03
C GLU A 52 0.63 9.03 5.93
N GLN A 53 -0.26 8.39 6.69
CA GLN A 53 0.10 7.27 7.56
C GLN A 53 0.61 6.06 6.79
N ALA A 54 0.14 5.84 5.55
CA ALA A 54 0.63 4.78 4.68
C ALA A 54 2.12 4.93 4.31
N PHE A 55 2.64 6.15 4.32
CA PHE A 55 4.07 6.42 4.07
C PHE A 55 4.92 6.49 5.33
N LEU A 56 4.31 6.55 6.51
CA LEU A 56 5.01 6.56 7.80
C LEU A 56 5.09 5.17 8.44
N SER A 57 4.42 4.18 7.87
CA SER A 57 4.31 2.83 8.42
C SER A 57 4.74 1.79 7.40
N GLN A 58 5.45 0.77 7.86
CA GLN A 58 5.86 -0.37 7.01
C GLN A 58 4.68 -1.23 6.52
N ILE A 59 3.59 -1.26 7.31
CA ILE A 59 2.31 -1.88 6.96
C ILE A 59 1.21 -0.93 7.44
N SER A 60 0.21 -0.70 6.61
CA SER A 60 -0.97 0.07 6.98
C SER A 60 -2.24 -0.66 6.59
N VAL A 61 -3.23 -0.62 7.48
CA VAL A 61 -4.59 -1.10 7.22
C VAL A 61 -5.48 0.13 7.16
N ILE A 62 -6.12 0.33 6.01
CA ILE A 62 -7.03 1.46 5.78
C ILE A 62 -8.42 0.88 5.59
N GLU A 63 -9.33 1.21 6.51
CA GLU A 63 -10.72 0.80 6.45
C GLU A 63 -11.61 1.97 6.00
N GLY A 64 -12.67 1.65 5.26
CA GLY A 64 -13.65 2.64 4.83
C GLY A 64 -14.97 1.97 4.48
N PRO A 65 -16.13 2.49 4.93
CA PRO A 65 -17.44 2.00 4.52
C PRO A 65 -17.64 1.99 2.98
N PRO A 66 -18.65 1.27 2.47
CA PRO A 66 -19.01 1.33 1.05
C PRO A 66 -19.23 2.79 0.59
N GLY A 67 -18.71 3.16 -0.58
CA GLY A 67 -18.87 4.50 -1.15
C GLY A 67 -17.90 5.58 -0.63
N THR A 68 -17.04 5.32 0.36
CA THR A 68 -16.15 6.35 0.96
C THR A 68 -14.86 6.63 0.19
N GLY A 69 -14.86 6.46 -1.13
CA GLY A 69 -13.72 6.84 -1.98
C GLY A 69 -12.41 6.08 -1.74
N LYS A 70 -12.45 4.82 -1.28
CA LYS A 70 -11.25 3.98 -1.06
C LYS A 70 -10.34 3.92 -2.28
N THR A 71 -10.91 3.85 -3.47
CA THR A 71 -10.16 3.86 -4.73
C THR A 71 -9.33 5.14 -4.88
N GLN A 72 -9.87 6.31 -4.54
CA GLN A 72 -9.16 7.58 -4.59
C GLN A 72 -7.98 7.59 -3.59
N THR A 73 -8.17 7.04 -2.39
CA THR A 73 -7.06 6.86 -1.42
C THR A 73 -5.96 5.97 -2.00
N ILE A 74 -6.31 4.82 -2.59
CA ILE A 74 -5.35 3.92 -3.25
C ILE A 74 -4.60 4.65 -4.37
N LEU A 75 -5.31 5.38 -5.23
CA LEU A 75 -4.73 6.10 -6.35
C LEU A 75 -3.76 7.20 -5.89
N ASN A 76 -4.09 7.95 -4.83
CA ASN A 76 -3.19 8.94 -4.24
C ASN A 76 -1.92 8.29 -3.65
N ILE A 77 -2.03 7.12 -3.01
CA ILE A 77 -0.85 6.37 -2.53
C ILE A 77 0.03 5.97 -3.73
N ILE A 78 -0.56 5.38 -4.77
CA ILE A 78 0.18 4.92 -5.96
C ILE A 78 0.89 6.09 -6.64
N ALA A 79 0.20 7.21 -6.87
CA ALA A 79 0.78 8.39 -7.51
C ALA A 79 2.05 8.88 -6.79
N ASN A 80 2.01 8.93 -5.45
CA ASN A 80 3.16 9.33 -4.65
C ASN A 80 4.31 8.32 -4.69
N ILE A 81 4.04 7.01 -4.75
CA ILE A 81 5.09 5.99 -4.91
C ILE A 81 5.76 6.13 -6.29
N LEU A 82 4.97 6.32 -7.34
CA LEU A 82 5.49 6.48 -8.70
C LEU A 82 6.33 7.75 -8.86
N LEU A 83 5.94 8.87 -8.24
CA LEU A 83 6.75 10.10 -8.22
C LEU A 83 8.10 9.93 -7.51
N GLN A 84 8.22 8.98 -6.57
CA GLN A 84 9.49 8.62 -5.95
C GLN A 84 10.36 7.71 -6.84
N GLY A 85 9.95 7.44 -8.09
CA GLY A 85 10.66 6.54 -9.00
C GLY A 85 10.61 5.07 -8.59
N LYS A 86 9.67 4.69 -7.72
CA LYS A 86 9.51 3.32 -7.23
C LYS A 86 8.43 2.59 -8.02
N THR A 87 8.42 1.26 -7.94
CA THR A 87 7.40 0.40 -8.55
C THR A 87 6.32 0.02 -7.53
N VAL A 88 5.11 -0.27 -8.02
CA VAL A 88 3.97 -0.69 -7.20
C VAL A 88 3.37 -1.97 -7.77
N ALA A 89 3.09 -2.94 -6.90
CA ALA A 89 2.26 -4.10 -7.21
C ALA A 89 0.87 -3.92 -6.59
N VAL A 90 -0.17 -3.90 -7.43
CA VAL A 90 -1.57 -3.84 -6.98
C VAL A 90 -2.18 -5.23 -7.09
N VAL A 91 -2.70 -5.75 -5.98
CA VAL A 91 -3.31 -7.08 -5.91
C VAL A 91 -4.72 -7.00 -5.34
N SER A 92 -5.61 -7.86 -5.83
CA SER A 92 -6.98 -7.98 -5.32
C SER A 92 -7.51 -9.38 -5.58
N ASN A 93 -8.53 -9.79 -4.81
CA ASN A 93 -9.33 -10.97 -5.10
C ASN A 93 -10.36 -10.72 -6.22
N ASN A 94 -10.52 -9.47 -6.68
CA ASN A 94 -11.43 -9.09 -7.74
C ASN A 94 -10.68 -8.36 -8.86
N ASN A 95 -10.62 -8.98 -10.03
CA ASN A 95 -9.95 -8.41 -11.22
C ASN A 95 -10.52 -7.03 -11.60
N SER A 96 -11.83 -6.81 -11.45
CA SER A 96 -12.45 -5.51 -11.74
C SER A 96 -11.94 -4.40 -10.82
N ALA A 97 -11.50 -4.70 -9.59
CA ALA A 97 -10.92 -3.70 -8.70
C ALA A 97 -9.53 -3.26 -9.19
N VAL A 98 -8.73 -4.21 -9.70
CA VAL A 98 -7.41 -3.92 -10.30
C VAL A 98 -7.58 -3.10 -11.57
N GLU A 99 -8.50 -3.49 -12.45
CA GLU A 99 -8.79 -2.76 -13.70
C GLU A 99 -9.23 -1.31 -13.41
N ASN A 100 -10.14 -1.13 -12.45
CA ASN A 100 -10.60 0.20 -12.05
C ASN A 100 -9.46 1.11 -11.55
N VAL A 101 -8.45 0.54 -10.86
CA VAL A 101 -7.27 1.30 -10.44
C VAL A 101 -6.41 1.66 -11.65
N TYR A 102 -6.17 0.70 -12.53
CA TYR A 102 -5.37 0.89 -13.74
C TYR A 102 -5.97 1.95 -14.68
N GLU A 103 -7.26 1.84 -15.02
CA GLU A 103 -7.95 2.80 -15.87
C GLU A 103 -7.96 4.22 -15.31
N LYS A 104 -8.07 4.37 -13.98
CA LYS A 104 -8.09 5.69 -13.34
C LYS A 104 -6.71 6.32 -13.25
N LEU A 105 -5.64 5.53 -13.12
CA LEU A 105 -4.27 6.04 -13.19
C LEU A 105 -3.92 6.56 -14.58
N GLY A 106 -4.36 5.86 -15.64
CA GLY A 106 -4.10 6.25 -17.03
C GLY A 106 -4.87 7.48 -17.53
N LYS A 107 -5.74 8.08 -16.69
CA LYS A 107 -6.53 9.28 -17.01
C LYS A 107 -5.92 10.58 -16.45
N ILE A 108 -4.75 10.50 -15.82
CA ILE A 108 -3.91 11.67 -15.47
C ILE A 108 -3.10 12.06 -16.71
#